data_AF-A0AAD8WF57-F1
#
_entry.id   AF-A0AAD8WF57-F1
#
_cell.length_a   1.000
_cell.length_b   1.000
_cell.length_c   1.000
_cell.angle_alpha   90.00
_cell.angle_beta   90.00
_cell.angle_gamma   90.00
#
_symmetry.space_group_name_H-M   'P 1'
#
loop_
_entity.id
_entity.type
_entity.pdbx_description
1 polymer ?
#
loop_
_entity_poly.entity_id
_entity_poly.type
_entity_poly.pdbx_seq_one_letter_code
_entity_poly.pdbx_strand_id
1 'polypeptide(L)'
;MCRGIRKLLAVLSEKQPSCPQFYMYSSADRVIPAECVESFISKQKSLGLNVSAHNFVWSPHVDHYRSFPHLYSAKVDEFIKLCSPTTVRSM
;
A
#
# COMPACT_ATOMS: atom_id res chain seq x y z
N MET A 1 -12.80 -2.89 12.36
CA MET A 1 -11.86 -3.87 12.98
C MET A 1 -11.90 -5.19 12.21
N CYS A 2 -10.82 -5.55 11.51
CA CYS A 2 -10.76 -6.70 10.59
C CYS A 2 -10.74 -8.06 11.29
N ARG A 3 -11.91 -8.61 11.61
CA ARG A 3 -12.03 -9.75 12.53
C ARG A 3 -11.26 -11.02 12.09
N GLY A 4 -11.19 -11.29 10.78
CA GLY A 4 -10.54 -12.50 10.25
C GLY A 4 -9.01 -12.48 10.20
N ILE A 5 -8.40 -11.29 10.11
CA ILE A 5 -6.95 -11.15 9.88
C ILE A 5 -6.21 -10.43 11.01
N ARG A 6 -6.85 -10.17 12.16
CA ARG A 6 -6.24 -9.39 13.27
C ARG A 6 -4.90 -9.92 13.74
N LYS A 7 -4.80 -11.24 13.97
CA LYS A 7 -3.56 -11.86 14.47
C LYS A 7 -2.42 -11.66 13.47
N LEU A 8 -2.73 -11.82 12.18
CA LEU A 8 -1.78 -11.57 11.10
C LEU A 8 -1.37 -10.09 11.04
N LEU A 9 -2.33 -9.16 11.09
CA LEU A 9 -2.05 -7.72 11.07
C LEU A 9 -1.20 -7.28 12.27
N ALA A 10 -1.42 -7.86 13.46
CA ALA A 10 -0.61 -7.57 14.64
C ALA A 10 0.86 -7.98 14.41
N VAL A 11 1.09 -9.21 13.95
CA VAL A 11 2.45 -9.73 13.66
C VAL A 11 3.12 -8.93 12.53
N LEU A 12 2.39 -8.68 11.44
CA LEU A 12 2.92 -7.95 10.29
C LEU A 12 3.24 -6.50 10.64
N SER A 13 2.56 -5.88 11.61
CA SER A 13 2.75 -4.46 11.93
C SER A 13 4.10 -4.16 12.57
N GLU A 14 4.73 -5.13 13.22
CA GLU A 14 5.93 -4.90 14.06
C GLU A 14 7.25 -5.17 13.34
N LYS A 15 7.22 -5.97 12.27
CA LYS A 15 8.43 -6.52 11.63
C LYS A 15 8.49 -6.26 10.13
N GLN A 16 7.90 -5.16 9.65
CA GLN A 16 8.11 -4.75 8.27
C GLN A 16 9.57 -4.29 8.05
N PRO A 17 10.14 -4.57 6.87
CA PRO A 17 11.44 -4.02 6.50
C PRO A 17 11.41 -2.49 6.45
N SER A 18 12.56 -1.87 6.69
CA SER A 18 12.75 -0.41 6.67
C SER A 18 12.78 0.19 5.26
N CYS A 19 12.12 -0.45 4.29
CA CYS A 19 12.05 0.01 2.91
C CYS A 19 10.81 0.89 2.67
N PRO A 20 10.78 1.66 1.57
CA PRO A 20 9.54 2.29 1.12
C PRO A 20 8.42 1.26 1.00
N GLN A 21 7.21 1.64 1.37
CA GLN A 21 6.01 0.80 1.30
C GLN A 21 4.93 1.54 0.51
N PHE A 22 4.24 0.83 -0.37
CA PHE A 22 3.11 1.38 -1.12
C PHE A 22 1.89 0.45 -1.04
N TYR A 23 0.79 0.99 -0.53
CA TYR A 23 -0.46 0.26 -0.37
C TYR A 23 -1.48 0.69 -1.42
N MET A 24 -1.93 -0.27 -2.23
CA MET A 24 -3.04 -0.08 -3.17
C MET A 24 -4.26 -0.82 -2.61
N TYR A 25 -5.37 -0.09 -2.42
CA TYR A 25 -6.59 -0.65 -1.84
C TYR A 25 -7.83 0.08 -2.39
N SER A 26 -9.02 -0.34 -1.98
CA SER A 26 -10.28 0.27 -2.41
C SER A 26 -11.30 0.26 -1.28
N SER A 27 -12.00 1.37 -1.06
CA SER A 27 -13.17 1.42 -0.17
C SER A 27 -14.34 0.54 -0.65
N ALA A 28 -14.38 0.16 -1.92
CA ALA A 28 -15.35 -0.80 -2.45
C ALA A 28 -14.95 -2.26 -2.24
N ASP A 29 -13.77 -2.55 -1.68
CA ASP A 29 -13.34 -3.91 -1.35
C ASP A 29 -14.15 -4.45 -0.16
N ARG A 30 -14.99 -5.44 -0.43
CA ARG A 30 -15.85 -6.10 0.59
C ARG A 30 -15.14 -7.25 1.32
N VAL A 31 -13.97 -7.66 0.85
CA VAL A 31 -13.16 -8.74 1.44
C VAL A 31 -12.18 -8.17 2.45
N ILE A 32 -11.51 -7.07 2.11
CA ILE A 32 -10.57 -6.36 2.98
C ILE A 32 -11.06 -4.92 3.21
N PRO A 33 -11.69 -4.63 4.37
CA PRO A 33 -12.16 -3.29 4.69
C PRO A 33 -11.04 -2.23 4.67
N ALA A 34 -11.32 -1.10 4.04
CA ALA A 34 -10.39 0.03 3.90
C ALA A 34 -9.85 0.51 5.26
N GLU A 35 -10.68 0.55 6.29
CA GLU A 35 -10.30 1.06 7.61
C GLU A 35 -9.17 0.22 8.24
N CYS A 36 -9.09 -1.06 7.87
CA CYS A 36 -8.01 -1.92 8.34
C CYS A 36 -6.70 -1.66 7.63
N VAL A 37 -6.76 -1.40 6.32
CA VAL A 37 -5.58 -1.01 5.53
C VAL A 37 -5.07 0.33 6.04
N GLU A 38 -5.98 1.30 6.26
CA GLU A 38 -5.66 2.63 6.78
C GLU A 38 -5.09 2.59 8.21
N SER A 39 -5.63 1.73 9.08
CA SER A 39 -5.08 1.50 10.42
C SER A 39 -3.66 0.93 10.35
N PHE A 40 -3.42 -0.02 9.44
CA PHE A 40 -2.09 -0.60 9.24
C PHE A 40 -1.09 0.44 8.72
N ILE A 41 -1.47 1.19 7.68
CA ILE A 41 -0.68 2.31 7.13
C ILE A 41 -0.31 3.30 8.24
N SER A 42 -1.28 3.68 9.06
CA SER A 42 -1.07 4.63 10.17
C SER A 42 -0.06 4.09 11.18
N LYS A 43 -0.14 2.79 11.50
CA LYS A 43 0.85 2.14 12.36
C LYS A 43 2.24 2.13 11.73
N GLN A 44 2.37 1.78 10.46
CA GLN A 44 3.67 1.79 9.76
C GLN A 44 4.29 3.18 9.73
N LYS A 45 3.50 4.22 9.43
CA LYS A 45 3.95 5.62 9.50
C LYS A 45 4.41 6.03 10.90
N SER A 46 3.70 5.59 11.95
CA SER A 46 4.08 5.88 13.34
C SER A 46 5.42 5.25 13.75
N LEU A 47 5.85 4.21 13.04
CA LEU A 47 7.16 3.56 13.21
C LEU A 47 8.28 4.23 12.40
N GLY A 48 7.99 5.37 11.73
CA GLY A 48 8.97 6.12 10.93
C GLY A 48 9.21 5.55 9.54
N LEU A 49 8.39 4.61 9.08
CA LEU A 49 8.54 4.02 7.74
C LEU A 49 8.03 4.98 6.67
N ASN A 50 8.70 5.00 5.51
CA ASN A 50 8.25 5.74 4.35
C ASN A 50 7.08 4.99 3.69
N VAL A 51 5.86 5.44 3.96
CA VAL A 51 4.64 4.78 3.50
C VAL A 51 3.79 5.71 2.65
N SER A 52 3.54 5.31 1.40
CA SER A 52 2.56 5.91 0.51
C SER A 52 1.38 4.95 0.30
N ALA A 53 0.24 5.48 -0.15
CA ALA A 53 -0.94 4.67 -0.41
C ALA A 53 -1.86 5.31 -1.46
N HIS A 54 -2.66 4.49 -2.12
CA HIS A 54 -3.71 4.93 -3.03
C HIS A 54 -4.99 4.12 -2.81
N ASN A 55 -6.09 4.82 -2.58
CA ASN A 55 -7.43 4.26 -2.49
C ASN A 55 -8.14 4.44 -3.84
N PHE A 56 -8.46 3.34 -4.52
CA PHE A 56 -9.19 3.35 -5.78
C PHE A 56 -10.69 3.64 -5.62
N VAL A 57 -11.21 3.63 -4.39
CA VAL A 57 -12.58 3.93 -3.97
C VAL A 57 -13.66 2.99 -4.51
N TRP A 58 -13.58 2.57 -5.77
CA TRP A 58 -14.65 1.94 -6.53
C TRP A 58 -14.32 0.55 -7.09
N SER A 59 -13.05 0.16 -7.16
CA SER A 59 -12.71 -1.15 -7.72
C SER A 59 -13.00 -2.27 -6.71
N PRO A 60 -13.57 -3.40 -7.15
CA PRO A 60 -13.70 -4.60 -6.33
C PRO A 60 -12.35 -5.18 -5.90
N HIS A 61 -12.41 -6.12 -4.96
CA HIS A 61 -11.26 -6.94 -4.57
C HIS A 61 -10.60 -7.56 -5.81
N VAL A 62 -9.27 -7.56 -5.87
CA VAL A 62 -8.41 -8.04 -6.97
C VAL A 62 -8.63 -7.38 -8.34
N ASP A 63 -9.37 -6.28 -8.42
CA ASP A 63 -9.88 -5.77 -9.70
C ASP A 63 -9.37 -4.37 -10.08
N HIS A 64 -8.37 -3.86 -9.35
CA HIS A 64 -7.86 -2.49 -9.50
C HIS A 64 -7.29 -2.24 -10.90
N TYR A 65 -6.47 -3.16 -11.43
CA TYR A 65 -5.87 -3.02 -12.75
C TYR A 65 -6.91 -3.09 -13.88
N ARG A 66 -7.87 -4.02 -13.79
CA ARG A 66 -8.91 -4.16 -14.82
C ARG A 66 -9.84 -2.95 -14.84
N SER A 67 -10.14 -2.38 -13.67
CA SER A 67 -11.00 -1.20 -13.53
C SER A 67 -10.27 0.10 -13.92
N PHE A 68 -8.97 0.22 -13.60
CA PHE A 68 -8.20 1.45 -13.72
C PHE A 68 -6.77 1.19 -14.26
N PRO A 69 -6.61 0.65 -15.49
CA PRO A 69 -5.32 0.15 -15.97
C PRO A 69 -4.25 1.24 -16.03
N HIS A 70 -4.60 2.43 -16.53
CA HIS A 70 -3.66 3.55 -16.63
C HIS A 70 -3.22 4.08 -15.26
N LEU A 71 -4.18 4.27 -14.34
CA LEU A 71 -3.89 4.78 -13.00
C LEU A 71 -3.10 3.77 -12.18
N TYR A 72 -3.46 2.48 -12.25
CA TYR A 72 -2.72 1.40 -11.59
C TYR A 72 -1.26 1.38 -12.06
N SER A 73 -1.04 1.34 -13.37
CA SER A 73 0.32 1.31 -13.93
C SER A 73 1.12 2.56 -13.56
N ALA A 74 0.51 3.76 -13.61
CA ALA A 74 1.18 5.00 -13.24
C ALA A 74 1.61 4.99 -11.76
N LYS A 75 0.76 4.48 -10.86
CA LYS A 75 1.06 4.39 -9.43
C LYS A 75 2.18 3.39 -9.13
N VAL A 76 2.20 2.26 -9.83
CA VAL A 76 3.28 1.27 -9.72
C VAL A 76 4.60 1.85 -10.24
N ASP A 77 4.59 2.50 -11.40
CA ASP A 77 5.77 3.13 -11.99
C ASP A 77 6.37 4.23 -11.09
N GLU A 78 5.51 5.09 -10.52
CA GLU A 78 5.89 6.10 -9.53
C GLU A 78 6.62 5.47 -8.33
N PHE A 79 6.07 4.38 -7.79
CA PHE A 79 6.67 3.70 -6.65
C PHE A 79 7.98 2.96 -6.97
N ILE A 80 8.09 2.33 -8.14
CA ILE A 80 9.32 1.67 -8.57
C ILE A 80 10.45 2.68 -8.74
N LYS A 81 10.17 3.85 -9.33
CA LYS A 81 11.12 4.96 -9.46
C LYS A 81 11.59 5.47 -8.11
N LEU A 82 10.69 5.59 -7.13
CA LEU A 82 11.04 5.93 -5.75
C LEU A 82 12.00 4.90 -5.13
N CYS A 83 11.77 3.61 -5.38
CA CYS A 83 12.60 2.53 -4.83
C CYS A 83 13.95 2.38 -5.53
N SER A 84 14.07 2.85 -6.78
CA SER A 84 15.27 2.77 -7.60
C SER A 84 15.84 4.17 -7.85
N PRO A 85 16.40 4.85 -6.83
CA PRO A 85 17.03 6.13 -7.06
C PRO A 85 18.19 5.91 -8.05
N THR A 86 18.03 6.43 -9.27
CA THR A 86 19.11 6.48 -10.26
C THR A 86 20.31 7.10 -9.56
N THR A 87 21.35 6.30 -9.34
CA THR A 87 22.64 6.84 -8.91
C THR A 87 23.13 7.68 -10.08
N VAL A 88 22.82 8.97 -10.08
CA VAL A 88 23.55 9.93 -10.89
C VAL A 88 24.94 9.93 -10.27
N ARG A 89 25.83 9.13 -10.85
CA ARG A 89 27.25 9.16 -10.52
C ARG A 89 27.73 10.52 -10.99
N SER A 90 27.74 11.51 -10.10
CA SER A 90 28.38 12.79 -10.35
C SER A 90 29.81 12.50 -10.80
N MET A 91 30.10 12.84 -12.06
CA MET A 91 31.47 13.01 -12.55
C MET A 91 32.08 14.26 -11.91
#